data_AF-A0A0H2RWG9-F1
#
_entry.id   AF-A0A0H2RWG9-F1
#
_cell.length_a   1.000
_cell.length_b   1.000
_cell.length_c   1.000
_cell.angle_alpha   90.00
_cell.angle_beta   90.00
_cell.angle_gamma   90.00
#
_symmetry.space_group_name_H-M   'P 1'
#
loop_
_entity.id
_entity.type
_entity.pdbx_description
1 polymer ?
#
loop_
_entity_poly.entity_id
_entity_poly.type
_entity_poly.pdbx_seq_one_letter_code
_entity_poly.pdbx_strand_id
1 'polypeptide(L)'
;MSATATALPALDNTMGVLYLSAVLSMALWGAAGVQMYYYFNTYPKDHWWMKTLVSLVYASDTVSQALMIQVAYVYLITNYANPLFLAKLVSTLLPIMLMTAVLSLGVQSFFIMRIWRLSKKNIWVTGFVLACTLAQFFSNVVFYGVAHGYTEFAQLVPKTNFMHVINSLMAASDAIIAIVLSFYLHTSRSGFKRTDTIINRLIMFTVNTGVLTGICAVLTLITNIAFPNTFIYMIFYIIVARVYTNSLLATLNSRDSVRRGMPDTTGAASSMANSVHLDRLRMRPLDGEMTKHTNHTLSIKVDTETTRDDGNGKISDDLESGYESSGKAQAL
;
A
#
# COMPACT_ATOMS: atom_id res chain seq x y z
N MET A 1 23.06 22.58 -47.54
CA MET A 1 22.19 21.57 -46.89
C MET A 1 23.10 20.64 -46.11
N SER A 2 23.33 20.94 -44.83
CA SER A 2 24.18 20.13 -43.97
C SER A 2 23.33 19.01 -43.37
N ALA A 3 23.71 17.76 -43.62
CA ALA A 3 23.06 16.60 -43.06
C ALA A 3 23.26 16.61 -41.53
N THR A 4 22.20 16.92 -40.79
CA THR A 4 22.14 16.73 -39.35
C THR A 4 22.23 15.24 -39.10
N ALA A 5 23.42 14.76 -38.74
CA ALA A 5 23.60 13.42 -38.21
C ALA A 5 22.68 13.28 -36.99
N THR A 6 21.61 12.51 -37.14
CA THR A 6 20.78 12.07 -36.01
C THR A 6 21.67 11.33 -35.05
N ALA A 7 22.11 12.02 -33.99
CA ALA A 7 22.87 11.42 -32.92
C ALA A 7 22.11 10.19 -32.41
N LEU A 8 22.76 9.03 -32.41
CA LEU A 8 22.20 7.82 -31.84
C LEU A 8 21.76 8.15 -30.41
N PRO A 9 20.50 7.89 -30.01
CA PRO A 9 20.06 8.15 -28.65
C PRO A 9 21.00 7.43 -27.69
N ALA A 10 21.52 8.16 -26.69
CA ALA A 10 22.46 7.61 -25.73
C ALA A 10 21.90 6.31 -25.13
N LEU A 11 22.68 5.23 -25.26
CA LEU A 11 22.26 3.88 -24.87
C LEU A 11 21.82 3.82 -23.40
N ASP A 12 22.44 4.63 -22.54
CA ASP A 12 22.11 4.72 -21.12
C ASP A 12 20.71 5.28 -20.87
N ASN A 13 20.28 6.29 -21.64
CA ASN A 13 18.97 6.94 -21.50
C ASN A 13 17.81 6.09 -22.06
N THR A 14 18.11 4.97 -22.71
CA THR A 14 17.14 4.03 -23.26
C THR A 14 17.24 2.69 -22.53
N MET A 15 18.30 1.94 -22.78
CA MET A 15 18.53 0.60 -22.22
C MET A 15 18.86 0.63 -20.74
N GLY A 16 19.71 1.57 -20.29
CA GLY A 16 20.03 1.71 -18.87
C GLY A 16 18.79 2.05 -18.04
N VAL A 17 17.97 2.98 -18.53
CA VAL A 17 16.67 3.35 -17.97
C VAL A 17 15.68 2.19 -17.93
N LEU A 18 15.59 1.40 -19.01
CA LEU A 18 14.72 0.21 -19.06
C LEU A 18 15.15 -0.84 -18.02
N TYR A 19 16.46 -1.09 -17.91
CA TYR A 19 17.02 -1.99 -16.90
C TYR A 19 16.71 -1.50 -15.48
N LEU A 20 16.97 -0.23 -15.17
CA LEU A 20 16.65 0.36 -13.87
C LEU A 20 15.15 0.27 -13.55
N SER A 21 14.28 0.48 -14.55
CA SER A 21 12.84 0.28 -14.40
C SER A 21 12.50 -1.15 -13.98
N ALA A 22 13.11 -2.14 -14.64
CA ALA A 22 12.88 -3.56 -14.37
C ALA A 22 13.35 -3.95 -12.96
N VAL A 23 14.50 -3.45 -12.51
CA VAL A 23 15.04 -3.70 -11.17
C VAL A 23 14.18 -3.06 -10.08
N LEU A 24 13.83 -1.77 -10.24
CA LEU A 24 12.98 -1.05 -9.28
C LEU A 24 11.58 -1.67 -9.18
N SER A 25 10.98 -2.03 -10.33
CA SER A 25 9.67 -2.69 -10.35
C SER A 25 9.70 -4.05 -9.67
N MET A 26 10.77 -4.84 -9.86
CA MET A 26 10.96 -6.13 -9.20
C MET A 26 11.05 -5.99 -7.67
N ALA A 27 11.77 -4.97 -7.17
CA ALA A 27 11.87 -4.70 -5.74
C ALA A 27 10.49 -4.37 -5.13
N LEU A 28 9.70 -3.51 -5.79
CA LEU A 28 8.36 -3.16 -5.32
C LEU A 28 7.36 -4.32 -5.44
N TRP A 29 7.49 -5.16 -6.47
CA TRP A 29 6.71 -6.40 -6.61
C TRP A 29 7.03 -7.37 -5.48
N GLY A 30 8.31 -7.54 -5.13
CA GLY A 30 8.73 -8.35 -3.98
C GLY A 30 8.16 -7.83 -2.66
N ALA A 31 8.21 -6.51 -2.44
CA ALA A 31 7.61 -5.88 -1.26
C ALA A 31 6.08 -6.14 -1.18
N ALA A 32 5.38 -6.03 -2.31
CA ALA A 32 3.96 -6.37 -2.39
C ALA A 32 3.71 -7.86 -2.06
N GLY A 33 4.57 -8.76 -2.51
CA GLY A 33 4.48 -10.19 -2.19
C GLY A 33 4.54 -10.46 -0.68
N VAL A 34 5.48 -9.83 0.02
CA VAL A 34 5.58 -9.97 1.48
C VAL A 34 4.36 -9.35 2.17
N GLN A 35 3.85 -8.20 1.69
CA GLN A 35 2.63 -7.59 2.23
C GLN A 35 1.39 -8.45 2.01
N MET A 36 1.28 -9.10 0.85
CA MET A 36 0.21 -10.05 0.54
C MET A 36 0.29 -11.27 1.46
N TYR A 37 1.47 -11.86 1.64
CA TYR A 37 1.66 -12.98 2.56
C TYR A 37 1.23 -12.62 3.99
N TYR A 38 1.64 -11.44 4.47
CA TYR A 38 1.21 -10.93 5.77
C TYR A 38 -0.32 -10.79 5.85
N TYR A 39 -0.96 -10.23 4.82
CA TYR A 39 -2.41 -10.08 4.76
C TYR A 39 -3.16 -11.41 4.94
N PHE A 40 -2.78 -12.45 4.20
CA PHE A 40 -3.45 -13.75 4.27
C PHE A 40 -3.24 -14.45 5.62
N ASN A 41 -2.09 -14.25 6.26
CA ASN A 41 -1.78 -14.84 7.56
C ASN A 41 -2.48 -14.10 8.72
N THR A 42 -2.55 -12.77 8.68
CA THR A 42 -3.13 -11.95 9.76
C THR A 42 -4.65 -11.87 9.70
N TYR A 43 -5.25 -11.94 8.49
CA TYR A 43 -6.70 -11.79 8.30
C TYR A 43 -7.37 -13.03 7.70
N PRO A 44 -7.28 -14.22 8.34
CA PRO A 44 -7.90 -15.43 7.80
C PRO A 44 -9.43 -15.33 7.74
N LYS A 45 -10.04 -14.50 8.60
CA LYS A 45 -11.49 -14.30 8.71
C LYS A 45 -12.06 -13.15 7.84
N ASP A 46 -11.22 -12.48 7.04
CA ASP A 46 -11.73 -11.48 6.10
C ASP A 46 -12.64 -12.12 5.04
N HIS A 47 -13.60 -11.34 4.54
CA HIS A 47 -14.59 -11.82 3.58
C HIS A 47 -13.92 -12.31 2.29
N TRP A 48 -14.48 -13.36 1.69
CA TRP A 48 -13.93 -14.01 0.49
C TRP A 48 -13.70 -13.02 -0.66
N TRP A 49 -14.60 -12.06 -0.90
CA TRP A 49 -14.47 -11.08 -1.97
C TRP A 49 -13.20 -10.21 -1.84
N MET A 50 -12.79 -9.92 -0.60
CA MET A 50 -11.63 -9.10 -0.27
C MET A 50 -10.33 -9.86 -0.59
N LYS A 51 -10.32 -11.16 -0.25
CA LYS A 51 -9.23 -12.08 -0.61
C LYS A 51 -9.14 -12.27 -2.12
N THR A 52 -10.27 -12.47 -2.80
CA THR A 52 -10.32 -12.58 -4.26
C THR A 52 -9.78 -11.32 -4.93
N LEU A 53 -10.18 -10.14 -4.46
CA LEU A 53 -9.69 -8.87 -4.97
C LEU A 53 -8.17 -8.73 -4.81
N VAL A 54 -7.64 -9.00 -3.61
CA VAL A 54 -6.19 -8.93 -3.36
C VAL A 54 -5.43 -9.91 -4.24
N SER A 55 -5.91 -11.15 -4.37
CA SER A 55 -5.30 -12.15 -5.25
C SER A 55 -5.34 -11.74 -6.72
N LEU A 56 -6.46 -11.18 -7.21
CA LEU A 56 -6.59 -10.73 -8.59
C LEU A 56 -5.66 -9.54 -8.90
N VAL A 57 -5.56 -8.58 -7.98
CA VAL A 57 -4.66 -7.42 -8.11
C VAL A 57 -3.21 -7.90 -8.15
N TYR A 58 -2.79 -8.76 -7.23
CA TYR A 58 -1.42 -9.27 -7.19
C TYR A 58 -1.09 -10.20 -8.37
N ALA A 59 -2.04 -11.02 -8.83
CA ALA A 59 -1.87 -11.84 -10.02
C ALA A 59 -1.68 -10.96 -11.27
N SER A 60 -2.49 -9.91 -11.44
CA SER A 60 -2.35 -8.94 -12.53
C SER A 60 -1.00 -8.22 -12.48
N ASP A 61 -0.56 -7.84 -11.27
CA ASP A 61 0.76 -7.23 -11.03
C ASP A 61 1.90 -8.19 -11.40
N THR A 62 1.75 -9.48 -11.09
CA THR A 62 2.73 -10.53 -11.42
C THR A 62 2.83 -10.77 -12.92
N VAL A 63 1.70 -10.84 -13.63
CA VAL A 63 1.69 -10.95 -15.11
C VAL A 63 2.36 -9.72 -15.74
N SER A 64 2.04 -8.52 -15.26
CA SER A 64 2.70 -7.28 -15.69
C SER A 64 4.22 -7.34 -15.45
N GLN A 65 4.68 -7.91 -14.32
CA GLN A 65 6.11 -8.04 -14.02
C GLN A 65 6.80 -9.04 -14.96
N ALA A 66 6.18 -10.19 -15.22
CA ALA A 66 6.72 -11.20 -16.12
C ALA A 66 6.86 -10.64 -17.56
N LEU A 67 5.84 -9.91 -18.03
CA LEU A 67 5.90 -9.23 -19.32
C LEU A 67 7.01 -8.17 -19.35
N MET A 68 7.21 -7.42 -18.27
CA MET A 68 8.29 -6.44 -18.18
C MET A 68 9.68 -7.09 -18.23
N ILE A 69 9.86 -8.23 -17.56
CA ILE A 69 11.10 -9.01 -17.64
C ILE A 69 11.34 -9.48 -19.08
N GLN A 70 10.31 -9.97 -19.76
CA GLN A 70 10.40 -10.37 -21.17
C GLN A 70 10.80 -9.19 -22.08
N VAL A 71 10.18 -8.01 -21.88
CA VAL A 71 10.52 -6.77 -22.59
C VAL A 71 11.99 -6.43 -22.38
N ALA A 72 12.45 -6.38 -21.13
CA ALA A 72 13.85 -6.11 -20.80
C ALA A 72 14.79 -7.14 -21.43
N TYR A 73 14.47 -8.43 -21.39
CA TYR A 73 15.28 -9.50 -21.99
C TYR A 73 15.42 -9.32 -23.51
N VAL A 74 14.32 -9.04 -24.22
CA VAL A 74 14.33 -8.91 -25.69
C VAL A 74 15.14 -7.68 -26.13
N TYR A 75 14.99 -6.55 -25.43
CA TYR A 75 15.71 -5.31 -25.74
C TYR A 75 17.18 -5.35 -25.33
N LEU A 76 17.51 -5.89 -24.15
CA LEU A 76 18.87 -5.86 -23.60
C LEU A 76 19.74 -7.03 -24.05
N ILE A 77 19.16 -8.24 -24.18
CA ILE A 77 19.92 -9.47 -24.39
C ILE A 77 19.73 -9.99 -25.82
N THR A 78 18.49 -10.25 -26.24
CA THR A 78 18.24 -10.88 -27.56
C THR A 78 18.68 -10.00 -28.73
N ASN A 79 18.44 -8.69 -28.65
CA ASN A 79 18.80 -7.73 -29.70
C ASN A 79 19.95 -6.82 -29.26
N TYR A 80 20.89 -7.38 -28.50
CA TYR A 80 22.07 -6.66 -28.04
C TYR A 80 22.84 -6.04 -29.23
N ALA A 81 23.30 -4.81 -29.05
CA ALA A 81 24.01 -4.00 -30.06
C ALA A 81 23.24 -3.73 -31.37
N ASN A 82 21.90 -3.85 -31.39
CA ASN A 82 21.08 -3.47 -32.54
C ASN A 82 20.24 -2.19 -32.27
N PRO A 83 20.75 -0.99 -32.59
CA PRO A 83 20.06 0.27 -32.29
C PRO A 83 18.75 0.44 -33.06
N LEU A 84 18.60 -0.21 -34.22
CA LEU A 84 17.35 -0.16 -35.00
C LEU A 84 16.20 -0.87 -34.30
N PHE A 85 16.49 -1.83 -33.43
CA PHE A 85 15.46 -2.56 -32.68
C PHE A 85 14.79 -1.68 -31.61
N LEU A 86 15.40 -0.58 -31.17
CA LEU A 86 14.78 0.36 -30.22
C LEU A 86 13.55 1.06 -30.80
N ALA A 87 13.48 1.20 -32.13
CA ALA A 87 12.32 1.79 -32.80
C ALA A 87 11.14 0.81 -32.93
N LYS A 88 11.40 -0.49 -32.75
CA LYS A 88 10.36 -1.53 -32.82
C LYS A 88 9.57 -1.60 -31.53
N LEU A 89 8.26 -1.68 -31.65
CA LEU A 89 7.36 -1.92 -30.54
C LEU A 89 7.29 -3.42 -30.27
N VAL A 90 7.91 -3.88 -29.18
CA VAL A 90 7.79 -5.29 -28.76
C VAL A 90 6.33 -5.60 -28.39
N SER A 91 5.81 -6.71 -28.92
CA SER A 91 4.40 -7.10 -28.77
C SER A 91 3.95 -7.31 -27.31
N THR A 92 4.88 -7.58 -26.40
CA THR A 92 4.62 -7.73 -24.96
C THR A 92 4.47 -6.40 -24.22
N LEU A 93 4.79 -5.26 -24.84
CA LEU A 93 4.71 -3.95 -24.21
C LEU A 93 3.26 -3.45 -24.08
N LEU A 94 2.42 -3.68 -25.09
CA LEU A 94 1.00 -3.30 -25.05
C LEU A 94 0.19 -4.10 -24.02
N PRO A 95 0.37 -5.43 -23.88
CA PRO A 95 -0.25 -6.21 -22.81
C PRO A 95 0.08 -5.71 -21.39
N ILE A 96 1.25 -5.09 -21.15
CA ILE A 96 1.58 -4.48 -19.84
C ILE A 96 0.58 -3.37 -19.51
N MET A 97 0.21 -2.53 -20.49
CA MET A 97 -0.77 -1.47 -20.29
C MET A 97 -2.15 -2.03 -19.92
N LEU A 98 -2.56 -3.13 -20.57
CA LEU A 98 -3.82 -3.80 -20.27
C LEU A 98 -3.83 -4.38 -18.85
N MET A 99 -2.74 -5.05 -18.43
CA MET A 99 -2.63 -5.59 -17.07
C MET A 99 -2.64 -4.48 -16.01
N THR A 100 -1.97 -3.36 -16.30
CA THR A 100 -2.02 -2.16 -15.43
C THR A 100 -3.44 -1.59 -15.35
N ALA A 101 -4.19 -1.55 -16.44
CA ALA A 101 -5.58 -1.09 -16.43
C ALA A 101 -6.49 -1.98 -15.58
N VAL A 102 -6.34 -3.31 -15.67
CA VAL A 102 -7.06 -4.28 -14.83
C VAL A 102 -6.70 -4.11 -13.35
N LEU A 103 -5.42 -3.94 -13.06
CA LEU A 103 -4.92 -3.67 -11.71
C LEU A 103 -5.53 -2.39 -11.15
N SER A 104 -5.46 -1.28 -11.89
CA SER A 104 -6.05 0.00 -11.48
C SER A 104 -7.56 -0.13 -11.25
N LEU A 105 -8.30 -0.83 -12.12
CA LEU A 105 -9.72 -1.08 -11.92
C LEU A 105 -10.00 -1.83 -10.62
N GLY A 106 -9.20 -2.86 -10.30
CA GLY A 106 -9.32 -3.60 -9.04
C GLY A 106 -9.10 -2.70 -7.81
N VAL A 107 -8.01 -1.93 -7.81
CA VAL A 107 -7.68 -1.02 -6.70
C VAL A 107 -8.73 0.10 -6.56
N GLN A 108 -9.14 0.72 -7.66
CA GLN A 108 -10.16 1.77 -7.64
C GLN A 108 -11.53 1.22 -7.19
N SER A 109 -11.90 0.00 -7.61
CA SER A 109 -13.13 -0.67 -7.15
C SER A 109 -13.15 -0.86 -5.63
N PHE A 110 -12.01 -1.18 -5.02
CA PHE A 110 -11.88 -1.24 -3.55
C PHE A 110 -12.18 0.11 -2.89
N PHE A 111 -11.59 1.19 -3.43
CA PHE A 111 -11.81 2.53 -2.90
C PHE A 111 -13.24 3.02 -3.11
N ILE A 112 -13.84 2.75 -4.28
CA ILE A 112 -15.25 3.07 -4.57
C ILE A 112 -16.18 2.34 -3.61
N MET A 113 -15.96 1.05 -3.35
CA MET A 113 -16.74 0.31 -2.36
C MET A 113 -16.65 0.92 -0.96
N ARG A 114 -15.50 1.51 -0.62
CA ARG A 114 -15.31 2.20 0.64
C ARG A 114 -16.06 3.55 0.68
N ILE A 115 -16.02 4.32 -0.41
CA ILE A 115 -16.80 5.54 -0.60
C ILE A 115 -18.30 5.22 -0.47
N TRP A 116 -18.79 4.15 -1.11
CA TRP A 116 -20.19 3.73 -1.03
C TRP A 116 -20.66 3.49 0.41
N ARG A 117 -19.84 2.80 1.22
CA ARG A 117 -20.19 2.52 2.62
C ARG A 117 -20.16 3.78 3.48
N LEU A 118 -19.16 4.64 3.30
CA LEU A 118 -18.99 5.85 4.12
C LEU A 118 -19.95 6.98 3.75
N SER A 119 -20.35 7.05 2.48
CA SER A 119 -21.34 8.01 1.97
C SER A 119 -22.78 7.66 2.33
N LYS A 120 -23.01 6.64 3.18
CA LYS A 120 -24.34 6.12 3.53
C LYS A 120 -25.15 5.70 2.28
N LYS A 121 -24.48 5.05 1.31
CA LYS A 121 -25.06 4.58 0.03
C LYS A 121 -25.51 5.72 -0.91
N ASN A 122 -24.78 6.83 -0.94
CA ASN A 122 -25.07 7.90 -1.90
C ASN A 122 -24.72 7.46 -3.34
N ILE A 123 -25.76 7.21 -4.12
CA ILE A 123 -25.68 6.75 -5.51
C ILE A 123 -25.06 7.79 -6.43
N TRP A 124 -25.30 9.08 -6.19
CA TRP A 124 -24.81 10.14 -7.08
C TRP A 124 -23.28 10.24 -7.04
N VAL A 125 -22.70 10.35 -5.85
CA VAL A 125 -21.24 10.47 -5.71
C VAL A 125 -20.55 9.17 -6.11
N THR A 126 -21.07 8.03 -5.67
CA THR A 126 -20.46 6.73 -5.98
C THR A 126 -20.57 6.40 -7.47
N GLY A 127 -21.73 6.69 -8.08
CA GLY A 127 -21.96 6.51 -9.51
C GLY A 127 -21.07 7.40 -10.36
N PHE A 128 -20.86 8.66 -9.96
CA PHE A 128 -19.93 9.56 -10.63
C PHE A 128 -18.49 9.03 -10.61
N VAL A 129 -17.98 8.64 -9.43
CA VAL A 129 -16.62 8.10 -9.32
C VAL A 129 -16.47 6.78 -10.10
N LEU A 130 -17.48 5.90 -10.04
CA LEU A 130 -17.49 4.67 -10.82
C LEU A 130 -17.48 4.93 -12.33
N ALA A 131 -18.25 5.92 -12.80
CA ALA A 131 -18.26 6.30 -14.20
C ALA A 131 -16.89 6.81 -14.68
N CYS A 132 -16.20 7.64 -13.87
CA CYS A 132 -14.84 8.09 -14.17
C CYS A 132 -13.85 6.91 -14.29
N THR A 133 -13.88 5.98 -13.32
CA THR A 133 -13.04 4.77 -13.33
C THR A 133 -13.31 3.88 -14.53
N LEU A 134 -14.59 3.66 -14.89
CA LEU A 134 -14.95 2.86 -16.05
C LEU A 134 -14.53 3.57 -17.36
N ALA A 135 -14.72 4.88 -17.47
CA ALA A 135 -14.26 5.65 -18.62
C ALA A 135 -12.74 5.52 -18.81
N GLN A 136 -11.96 5.60 -17.73
CA GLN A 136 -10.51 5.38 -17.74
C GLN A 136 -10.17 3.96 -18.24
N PHE A 137 -10.84 2.94 -17.69
CA PHE A 137 -10.59 1.55 -18.05
C PHE A 137 -10.91 1.27 -19.53
N PHE A 138 -12.10 1.65 -20.00
CA PHE A 138 -12.49 1.45 -21.40
C PHE A 138 -11.62 2.24 -22.37
N SER A 139 -11.18 3.45 -22.00
CA SER A 139 -10.22 4.21 -22.82
C SER A 139 -8.89 3.46 -23.02
N ASN A 140 -8.38 2.79 -21.98
CA ASN A 140 -7.19 1.96 -22.09
C ASN A 140 -7.43 0.71 -22.96
N VAL A 141 -8.59 0.06 -22.84
CA VAL A 141 -8.95 -1.11 -23.66
C VAL A 141 -9.08 -0.72 -25.14
N VAL A 142 -9.72 0.41 -25.44
CA VAL A 142 -9.83 0.94 -26.81
C VAL A 142 -8.45 1.26 -27.38
N PHE A 143 -7.57 1.89 -26.59
CA PHE A 143 -6.19 2.14 -27.01
C PHE A 143 -5.44 0.86 -27.34
N TYR A 144 -5.56 -0.16 -26.48
CA TYR A 144 -4.96 -1.47 -26.71
C TYR A 144 -5.45 -2.08 -28.03
N GLY A 145 -6.76 -2.07 -28.29
CA GLY A 145 -7.34 -2.60 -29.52
C GLY A 145 -6.84 -1.89 -30.78
N VAL A 146 -6.69 -0.56 -30.73
CA VAL A 146 -6.15 0.24 -31.85
C VAL A 146 -4.66 -0.01 -32.04
N ALA A 147 -3.90 -0.18 -30.95
CA ALA A 147 -2.45 -0.31 -30.99
C ALA A 147 -1.95 -1.75 -31.22
N HIS A 148 -2.78 -2.77 -31.02
CA HIS A 148 -2.38 -4.18 -31.03
C HIS A 148 -1.64 -4.63 -32.30
N GLY A 149 -1.97 -4.02 -33.45
CA GLY A 149 -1.33 -4.32 -34.74
C GLY A 149 -0.06 -3.52 -35.05
N TYR A 150 0.36 -2.61 -34.16
CA TYR A 150 1.52 -1.77 -34.39
C TYR A 150 2.82 -2.49 -34.05
N THR A 151 3.81 -2.34 -34.92
CA THR A 151 5.13 -2.96 -34.81
C THR A 151 6.24 -1.94 -34.55
N GLU A 152 5.94 -0.64 -34.65
CA GLU A 152 6.90 0.45 -34.50
C GLU A 152 6.35 1.57 -33.61
N PHE A 153 7.22 2.21 -32.81
CA PHE A 153 6.83 3.36 -31.99
C PHE A 153 6.35 4.55 -32.82
N ALA A 154 6.85 4.70 -34.06
CA ALA A 154 6.43 5.76 -34.98
C ALA A 154 4.92 5.72 -35.27
N GLN A 155 4.30 4.54 -35.26
CA GLN A 155 2.87 4.37 -35.49
C GLN A 155 2.01 4.89 -34.31
N LEU A 156 2.61 5.03 -33.13
CA LEU A 156 1.97 5.61 -31.95
C LEU A 156 2.03 7.15 -31.94
N VAL A 157 2.96 7.76 -32.69
CA VAL A 157 3.15 9.23 -32.72
C VAL A 157 1.88 9.99 -33.13
N PRO A 158 1.14 9.58 -34.18
CA PRO A 158 -0.14 10.22 -34.53
C PRO A 158 -1.24 10.05 -33.46
N LYS A 159 -1.04 9.16 -32.48
CA LYS A 159 -2.00 8.86 -31.41
C LYS A 159 -1.55 9.39 -30.04
N THR A 160 -0.50 10.21 -29.99
CA THR A 160 0.00 10.85 -28.77
C THR A 160 -1.09 11.64 -28.04
N ASN A 161 -1.93 12.40 -28.76
CA ASN A 161 -3.09 13.09 -28.17
C ASN A 161 -4.02 12.14 -27.39
N PHE A 162 -4.25 10.94 -27.91
CA PHE A 162 -5.08 9.93 -27.22
C PHE A 162 -4.40 9.44 -25.93
N MET A 163 -3.08 9.20 -25.98
CA MET A 163 -2.30 8.82 -24.78
C MET A 163 -2.30 9.93 -23.73
N HIS A 164 -2.21 11.20 -24.14
CA HIS A 164 -2.31 12.34 -23.23
C HIS A 164 -3.67 12.39 -22.53
N VAL A 165 -4.77 12.20 -23.27
CA VAL A 165 -6.13 12.14 -22.69
C VAL A 165 -6.25 11.00 -21.68
N ILE A 166 -5.74 9.80 -21.98
CA ILE A 166 -5.75 8.68 -21.03
C ILE A 166 -4.98 9.04 -19.75
N ASN A 167 -3.78 9.58 -19.89
CA ASN A 167 -2.92 9.91 -18.74
C ASN A 167 -3.56 11.01 -17.87
N SER A 168 -4.17 12.02 -18.49
CA SER A 168 -4.95 13.05 -17.78
C SER A 168 -6.17 12.47 -17.08
N LEU A 169 -6.89 11.55 -17.72
CA LEU A 169 -8.06 10.89 -17.13
C LEU A 169 -7.68 9.99 -15.95
N MET A 170 -6.53 9.32 -16.03
CA MET A 170 -5.96 8.55 -14.92
C MET A 170 -5.63 9.44 -13.73
N ALA A 171 -4.89 10.53 -13.95
CA ALA A 171 -4.54 11.48 -12.91
C ALA A 171 -5.78 12.14 -12.27
N ALA A 172 -6.78 12.50 -13.09
CA ALA A 172 -8.03 13.08 -12.62
C ALA A 172 -8.85 12.09 -11.78
N SER A 173 -8.96 10.83 -12.23
CA SER A 173 -9.70 9.79 -11.51
C SER A 173 -9.07 9.50 -10.15
N ASP A 174 -7.74 9.44 -10.07
CA ASP A 174 -7.03 9.28 -8.80
C ASP A 174 -7.24 10.46 -7.85
N ALA A 175 -7.16 11.69 -8.37
CA ALA A 175 -7.40 12.89 -7.58
C ALA A 175 -8.84 12.91 -7.03
N ILE A 176 -9.83 12.59 -7.88
CA ILE A 176 -11.24 12.51 -7.47
C ILE A 176 -11.43 11.45 -6.38
N ILE A 177 -10.90 10.23 -6.57
CA ILE A 177 -11.01 9.16 -5.57
C ILE A 177 -10.35 9.58 -4.26
N ALA A 178 -9.14 10.15 -4.32
CA ALA A 178 -8.41 10.58 -3.15
C ALA A 178 -9.16 11.68 -2.38
N ILE A 179 -9.68 12.70 -3.07
CA ILE A 179 -10.44 13.81 -2.48
C ILE A 179 -11.73 13.27 -1.84
N VAL A 180 -12.53 12.52 -2.60
CA VAL A 180 -13.84 12.02 -2.13
C VAL A 180 -13.67 11.05 -0.97
N LEU A 181 -12.74 10.09 -1.07
CA LEU A 181 -12.50 9.13 0.00
C LEU A 181 -11.95 9.83 1.25
N SER A 182 -11.04 10.79 1.11
CA SER A 182 -10.50 11.56 2.24
C SER A 182 -11.56 12.39 2.93
N PHE A 183 -12.43 13.05 2.17
CA PHE A 183 -13.57 13.81 2.69
C PHE A 183 -14.50 12.91 3.52
N TYR A 184 -14.97 11.79 2.95
CA TYR A 184 -15.86 10.89 3.66
C TYR A 184 -15.20 10.20 4.86
N LEU A 185 -13.90 9.89 4.79
CA LEU A 185 -13.17 9.39 5.95
C LEU A 185 -13.15 10.43 7.07
N HIS A 186 -12.85 11.69 6.74
CA HIS A 186 -12.79 12.77 7.71
C HIS A 186 -14.15 13.00 8.39
N THR A 187 -15.24 12.96 7.63
CA THR A 187 -16.61 13.08 8.18
C THR A 187 -17.04 11.86 8.98
N SER A 188 -16.47 10.68 8.74
CA SER A 188 -16.78 9.44 9.46
C SER A 188 -16.11 9.31 10.83
N ARG A 189 -15.38 10.35 11.27
CA ARG A 189 -14.76 10.36 12.60
C ARG A 189 -15.82 10.25 13.70
N SER A 190 -15.49 9.42 14.68
CA SER A 190 -16.43 9.03 15.75
C SER A 190 -16.12 9.73 17.07
N GLY A 191 -14.99 10.44 17.17
CA GLY A 191 -14.48 11.05 18.41
C GLY A 191 -13.69 10.07 19.29
N PHE A 192 -13.74 8.77 19.00
CA PHE A 192 -12.90 7.79 19.68
C PHE A 192 -11.48 7.80 19.12
N LYS A 193 -10.49 8.13 19.97
CA LYS A 193 -9.06 8.22 19.61
C LYS A 193 -8.59 7.05 18.74
N ARG A 194 -8.93 5.80 19.11
CA ARG A 194 -8.52 4.59 18.37
C ARG A 194 -9.06 4.56 16.93
N THR A 195 -10.36 4.85 16.75
CA THR A 195 -11.00 4.86 15.43
C THR A 195 -10.47 6.01 14.58
N ASP A 196 -10.30 7.18 15.18
CA ASP A 196 -9.85 8.38 14.48
C ASP A 196 -8.37 8.28 14.05
N THR A 197 -7.52 7.59 14.83
CA THR A 197 -6.15 7.24 14.42
C THR A 197 -6.15 6.32 13.18
N ILE A 198 -7.04 5.32 13.12
CA ILE A 198 -7.19 4.46 11.93
C ILE A 198 -7.61 5.32 10.74
N ILE A 199 -8.62 6.16 10.91
CA ILE A 199 -9.10 7.06 9.85
C ILE A 199 -7.94 7.93 9.36
N ASN A 200 -7.18 8.58 10.24
CA ASN A 200 -6.04 9.42 9.84
C ASN A 200 -4.99 8.66 9.04
N ARG A 201 -4.65 7.45 9.47
CA ARG A 201 -3.67 6.62 8.76
C ARG A 201 -4.18 6.22 7.37
N LEU A 202 -5.46 5.91 7.27
CA LEU A 202 -6.08 5.52 6.00
C LEU A 202 -6.26 6.73 5.06
N ILE A 203 -6.52 7.94 5.58
CA ILE A 203 -6.44 9.20 4.81
C ILE A 203 -5.02 9.39 4.30
N MET A 204 -4.02 9.31 5.18
CA MET A 204 -2.61 9.51 4.83
C MET A 204 -2.15 8.56 3.73
N PHE A 205 -2.47 7.26 3.85
CA PHE A 205 -2.15 6.30 2.79
C PHE A 205 -2.86 6.66 1.48
N THR A 206 -4.17 6.93 1.52
CA THR A 206 -4.96 7.28 0.32
C THR A 206 -4.40 8.52 -0.39
N VAL A 207 -4.12 9.59 0.37
CA VAL A 207 -3.57 10.84 -0.16
C VAL A 207 -2.16 10.61 -0.70
N ASN A 208 -1.29 9.92 0.04
CA ASN A 208 0.06 9.64 -0.40
C ASN A 208 0.08 8.82 -1.70
N THR A 209 -0.82 7.85 -1.84
CA THR A 209 -0.98 7.09 -3.08
C THR A 209 -1.42 7.98 -4.23
N GLY A 210 -2.48 8.77 -4.06
CA GLY A 210 -2.98 9.65 -5.13
C GLY A 210 -1.98 10.75 -5.53
N VAL A 211 -1.23 11.28 -4.57
CA VAL A 211 -0.16 12.24 -4.83
C VAL A 211 1.00 11.57 -5.58
N LEU A 212 1.41 10.37 -5.14
CA LEU A 212 2.52 9.65 -5.76
C LEU A 212 2.17 9.23 -7.20
N THR A 213 0.97 8.70 -7.44
CA THR A 213 0.52 8.37 -8.81
C THR A 213 0.36 9.63 -9.66
N GLY A 214 -0.12 10.73 -9.10
CA GLY A 214 -0.17 12.03 -9.76
C GLY A 214 1.20 12.56 -10.17
N ILE A 215 2.19 12.51 -9.27
CA ILE A 215 3.59 12.88 -9.56
C ILE A 215 4.15 12.00 -10.68
N CYS A 216 3.95 10.68 -10.61
CA CYS A 216 4.39 9.77 -11.66
C CYS A 216 3.71 10.08 -13.01
N ALA A 217 2.42 10.39 -13.04
CA ALA A 217 1.70 10.75 -14.26
C ALA A 217 2.23 12.06 -14.88
N VAL A 218 2.52 13.07 -14.05
CA VAL A 218 3.13 14.34 -14.48
C VAL A 218 4.55 14.11 -15.01
N LEU A 219 5.38 13.34 -14.29
CA LEU A 219 6.74 13.01 -14.74
C LEU A 219 6.74 12.21 -16.04
N THR A 220 5.82 11.24 -16.18
CA THR A 220 5.62 10.50 -17.43
C THR A 220 5.31 11.44 -18.58
N LEU A 221 4.40 12.41 -18.37
CA LEU A 221 4.01 13.37 -19.40
C LEU A 221 5.17 14.31 -19.77
N ILE A 222 5.84 14.90 -18.78
CA ILE A 222 6.96 15.82 -18.99
C ILE A 222 8.09 15.11 -19.74
N THR A 223 8.47 13.90 -19.30
CA THR A 223 9.58 13.16 -19.91
C THR A 223 9.25 12.66 -21.31
N ASN A 224 7.98 12.29 -21.56
CA ASN A 224 7.53 11.93 -22.90
C ASN A 224 7.57 13.11 -23.89
N ILE A 225 7.27 14.34 -23.42
CA ILE A 225 7.33 15.54 -24.26
C ILE A 225 8.76 16.06 -24.41
N ALA A 226 9.53 16.10 -23.32
CA ALA A 226 10.88 16.66 -23.32
C ALA A 226 11.91 15.73 -24.00
N PHE A 227 11.72 14.41 -23.90
CA PHE A 227 12.66 13.41 -24.40
C PHE A 227 11.95 12.28 -25.18
N PRO A 228 11.28 12.59 -26.31
CA PRO A 228 10.42 11.65 -27.03
C PRO A 228 11.17 10.43 -27.62
N ASN A 229 12.48 10.52 -27.80
CA ASN A 229 13.33 9.44 -28.31
C ASN A 229 13.99 8.60 -27.20
N THR A 230 13.56 8.77 -25.94
CA THR A 230 14.12 8.05 -24.78
C THR A 230 13.05 7.22 -24.08
N PHE A 231 13.46 6.27 -23.24
CA PHE A 231 12.53 5.43 -22.46
C PHE A 231 12.31 5.95 -21.04
N ILE A 232 12.70 7.19 -20.74
CA ILE A 232 12.64 7.77 -19.38
C ILE A 232 11.21 7.76 -18.84
N TYR A 233 10.22 8.03 -19.71
CA TYR A 233 8.81 8.01 -19.34
C TYR A 233 8.33 6.62 -18.87
N MET A 234 8.95 5.53 -19.35
CA MET A 234 8.55 4.16 -18.99
C MET A 234 8.82 3.86 -17.51
N ILE A 235 9.90 4.40 -16.91
CA ILE A 235 10.21 4.23 -15.48
C ILE A 235 8.99 4.64 -14.66
N PHE A 236 8.53 5.87 -14.87
CA PHE A 236 7.44 6.45 -14.09
C PHE A 236 6.12 5.71 -14.34
N TYR A 237 5.85 5.34 -15.58
CA TYR A 237 4.65 4.58 -15.93
C TYR A 237 4.61 3.19 -15.26
N ILE A 238 5.72 2.44 -15.30
CA ILE A 238 5.77 1.07 -14.75
C ILE A 238 5.67 1.07 -13.22
N ILE A 239 6.26 2.07 -12.56
CA ILE A 239 6.25 2.17 -11.09
C ILE A 239 4.84 2.42 -10.56
N VAL A 240 3.96 3.13 -11.30
CA VAL A 240 2.58 3.44 -10.88
C VAL A 240 1.81 2.18 -10.47
N ALA A 241 1.83 1.13 -11.30
CA ALA A 241 1.15 -0.13 -11.01
C ALA A 241 1.61 -0.75 -9.68
N ARG A 242 2.93 -0.70 -9.42
CA ARG A 242 3.55 -1.24 -8.20
C ARG A 242 3.16 -0.43 -6.97
N VAL A 243 3.13 0.89 -7.11
CA VAL A 243 2.69 1.82 -6.06
C VAL A 243 1.24 1.56 -5.69
N TYR A 244 0.35 1.33 -6.66
CA TYR A 244 -1.05 0.99 -6.38
C TYR A 244 -1.18 -0.30 -5.56
N THR A 245 -0.52 -1.37 -5.99
CA THR A 245 -0.58 -2.67 -5.29
C THR A 245 -0.06 -2.55 -3.86
N ASN A 246 1.11 -1.93 -3.67
CA ASN A 246 1.69 -1.71 -2.34
C ASN A 246 0.80 -0.83 -1.47
N SER A 247 0.19 0.21 -2.04
CA SER A 247 -0.70 1.11 -1.30
C SER A 247 -1.98 0.43 -0.84
N LEU A 248 -2.58 -0.40 -1.70
CA LEU A 248 -3.76 -1.19 -1.36
C LEU A 248 -3.44 -2.16 -0.21
N LEU A 249 -2.35 -2.92 -0.35
CA LEU A 249 -1.95 -3.89 0.66
C LEU A 249 -1.55 -3.23 1.99
N ALA A 250 -0.81 -2.12 1.95
CA ALA A 250 -0.49 -1.32 3.13
C ALA A 250 -1.76 -0.80 3.83
N THR A 251 -2.75 -0.33 3.07
CA THR A 251 -4.05 0.09 3.59
C THR A 251 -4.75 -1.05 4.33
N LEU A 252 -4.77 -2.25 3.74
CA LEU A 252 -5.36 -3.44 4.36
C LEU A 252 -4.60 -3.88 5.63
N ASN A 253 -3.27 -3.93 5.57
CA ASN A 253 -2.41 -4.41 6.65
C ASN A 253 -2.30 -3.44 7.84
N SER A 254 -2.55 -2.16 7.61
CA SER A 254 -2.55 -1.15 8.68
C SER A 254 -3.66 -1.35 9.73
N ARG A 255 -4.67 -2.20 9.44
CA ARG A 255 -5.78 -2.53 10.36
C ARG A 255 -5.30 -3.21 11.64
N ASP A 256 -4.18 -3.93 11.60
CA ASP A 256 -3.70 -4.72 12.75
C ASP A 256 -2.71 -3.98 13.66
N SER A 257 -1.82 -3.12 13.13
CA SER A 257 -0.92 -2.30 13.96
C SER A 257 -1.69 -1.44 14.97
N VAL A 258 -2.88 -0.97 14.58
CA VAL A 258 -3.77 -0.19 15.45
C VAL A 258 -4.63 -1.07 16.36
N ARG A 259 -4.85 -2.34 16.00
CA ARG A 259 -5.51 -3.30 16.89
C ARG A 259 -4.65 -3.61 18.11
N ARG A 260 -3.32 -3.67 17.93
CA ARG A 260 -2.33 -3.96 18.98
C ARG A 260 -1.84 -2.73 19.76
N GLY A 261 -2.27 -1.51 19.41
CA GLY A 261 -1.97 -0.30 20.19
C GLY A 261 -0.48 0.07 20.27
N MET A 262 0.34 -0.41 19.32
CA MET A 262 1.78 -0.16 19.33
C MET A 262 2.10 1.26 18.82
N PRO A 263 2.98 2.03 19.50
CA PRO A 263 3.38 3.37 19.06
C PRO A 263 4.15 3.34 17.74
N ASP A 264 4.08 4.45 17.02
CA ASP A 264 4.67 4.68 15.72
C ASP A 264 6.15 4.28 15.64
N THR A 265 6.44 3.27 14.82
CA THR A 265 7.72 3.22 14.12
C THR A 265 7.42 3.29 12.64
N THR A 266 7.73 4.45 12.07
CA THR A 266 7.72 4.78 10.66
C THR A 266 8.41 3.66 9.87
N GLY A 267 7.60 2.78 9.25
CA GLY A 267 8.10 1.66 8.49
C GLY A 267 7.13 0.48 8.50
N ALA A 268 6.20 0.47 7.54
CA ALA A 268 5.50 -0.78 7.20
C ALA A 268 6.50 -1.91 6.90
N ALA A 269 7.70 -1.58 6.39
CA ALA A 269 8.80 -2.49 6.17
C ALA A 269 9.45 -3.05 7.47
N SER A 270 9.65 -2.23 8.51
CA SER A 270 10.25 -2.69 9.77
C SER A 270 9.26 -3.49 10.64
N SER A 271 7.95 -3.18 10.55
CA SER A 271 6.92 -3.99 11.21
C SER A 271 6.76 -5.39 10.57
N MET A 272 6.98 -5.50 9.26
CA MET A 272 7.02 -6.79 8.56
C MET A 272 8.26 -7.61 8.97
N ALA A 273 9.42 -6.99 9.10
CA ALA A 273 10.64 -7.65 9.60
C ALA A 273 10.46 -8.24 11.02
N ASN A 274 9.77 -7.53 11.92
CA ASN A 274 9.48 -8.04 13.27
C ASN A 274 8.40 -9.13 13.31
N SER A 275 7.51 -9.21 12.31
CA SER A 275 6.48 -10.25 12.22
C SER A 275 6.99 -11.57 11.63
N VAL A 276 8.13 -11.55 10.94
CA VAL A 276 8.92 -12.75 10.63
C VAL A 276 9.74 -13.10 11.89
N HIS A 277 9.03 -13.37 12.98
CA HIS A 277 9.66 -13.90 14.18
C HIS A 277 10.09 -15.34 13.88
N LEU A 278 11.40 -15.51 13.69
CA LEU A 278 12.11 -16.79 13.58
C LEU A 278 11.94 -17.70 14.81
N ASP A 279 11.11 -17.34 15.79
CA ASP A 279 10.80 -18.13 16.97
C ASP A 279 10.15 -19.49 16.65
N ARG A 280 9.59 -19.68 15.45
CA ARG A 280 9.10 -21.00 15.00
C ARG A 280 10.16 -21.90 14.37
N LEU A 281 11.38 -21.41 14.18
CA LEU A 281 12.52 -22.20 13.68
C LEU A 281 13.54 -22.55 14.78
N ARG A 282 13.23 -22.31 16.05
CA ARG A 282 13.95 -22.98 17.15
C ARG A 282 13.53 -24.45 17.16
N MET A 283 14.38 -25.29 16.58
CA MET A 283 14.36 -26.73 16.81
C MET A 283 14.22 -26.98 18.30
N ARG A 284 13.20 -27.78 18.65
CA ARG A 284 12.98 -28.31 19.99
C ARG A 284 14.29 -28.96 20.46
N PRO A 285 14.96 -28.48 21.51
CA PRO A 285 16.10 -29.20 22.06
C PRO A 285 15.56 -30.54 22.55
N LEU A 286 16.18 -31.62 22.13
CA LEU A 286 15.98 -32.93 22.73
C LEU A 286 16.35 -32.82 24.21
N ASP A 287 15.45 -33.31 25.05
CA ASP A 287 15.55 -33.26 26.51
C ASP A 287 16.90 -33.80 26.99
N GLY A 288 17.65 -32.95 27.68
CA GLY A 288 18.86 -33.28 28.41
C GLY A 288 18.80 -32.57 29.76
N GLU A 289 18.87 -33.34 30.83
CA GLU A 289 18.66 -32.96 32.22
C GLU A 289 19.48 -31.75 32.73
N MET A 290 18.77 -30.95 33.54
CA MET A 290 19.20 -30.37 34.83
C MET A 290 20.22 -29.22 34.84
N THR A 291 19.72 -27.98 35.04
CA THR A 291 20.01 -27.18 36.25
C THR A 291 19.06 -25.98 36.38
N LYS A 292 18.48 -25.84 37.57
CA LYS A 292 17.44 -24.87 37.93
C LYS A 292 18.11 -23.55 38.33
N HIS A 293 18.11 -22.54 37.45
CA HIS A 293 18.44 -21.17 37.84
C HIS A 293 17.14 -20.39 38.08
N THR A 294 16.82 -20.21 39.36
CA THR A 294 15.72 -19.39 39.88
C THR A 294 16.02 -17.92 39.59
N ASN A 295 15.31 -17.30 38.65
CA ASN A 295 15.30 -15.85 38.51
C ASN A 295 14.26 -15.27 39.48
N HIS A 296 14.72 -14.67 40.58
CA HIS A 296 13.87 -13.85 41.43
C HIS A 296 13.44 -12.59 40.66
N THR A 297 12.16 -12.50 40.29
CA THR A 297 11.55 -11.24 39.86
C THR A 297 11.00 -10.54 41.09
N LEU A 298 11.67 -9.47 41.52
CA LEU A 298 11.14 -8.56 42.53
C LEU A 298 9.96 -7.78 41.93
N SER A 299 8.74 -8.05 42.38
CA SER A 299 7.57 -7.22 42.09
C SER A 299 7.40 -6.19 43.21
N ILE A 300 7.79 -4.94 42.96
CA ILE A 300 7.48 -3.83 43.86
C ILE A 300 6.03 -3.43 43.59
N LYS A 301 5.15 -3.65 44.57
CA LYS A 301 3.76 -3.19 44.54
C LYS A 301 3.69 -1.90 45.34
N VAL A 302 3.45 -0.78 44.66
CA VAL A 302 3.22 0.52 45.30
C VAL A 302 1.71 0.66 45.51
N ASP A 303 1.24 0.33 46.70
CA ASP A 303 -0.13 0.65 47.10
C ASP A 303 -0.14 2.12 47.57
N THR A 304 -0.88 2.96 46.84
CA THR A 304 -1.06 4.39 47.19
C THR A 304 -2.36 4.52 47.99
N GLU A 305 -2.25 4.66 49.31
CA GLU A 305 -3.38 5.11 50.12
C GLU A 305 -3.46 6.64 50.09
N THR A 306 -4.52 7.16 49.48
CA THR A 306 -4.87 8.58 49.58
C THR A 306 -5.71 8.78 50.85
N THR A 307 -5.08 9.25 51.92
CA THR A 307 -5.76 9.83 53.07
C THR A 307 -6.24 11.24 52.70
N ARG A 308 -7.57 11.43 52.66
CA ARG A 308 -8.17 12.78 52.65
C ARG A 308 -8.15 13.31 54.07
N ASP A 309 -7.34 14.32 54.30
CA ASP A 309 -7.35 15.11 55.53
C ASP A 309 -8.40 16.22 55.40
N ASP A 310 -9.64 15.91 55.79
CA ASP A 310 -10.69 16.91 55.97
C ASP A 310 -10.59 17.46 57.40
N GLY A 311 -9.75 18.47 57.56
CA GLY A 311 -9.68 19.26 58.78
C GLY A 311 -10.90 20.16 58.95
N ASN A 312 -11.83 19.78 59.83
CA ASN A 312 -12.61 20.75 60.61
C ASN A 312 -13.09 20.12 61.92
N GLY A 313 -12.63 20.68 63.04
CA GLY A 313 -12.82 20.10 64.36
C GLY A 313 -14.21 20.30 64.96
N LYS A 314 -14.48 19.51 66.01
CA LYS A 314 -15.08 19.98 67.26
C LYS A 314 -14.90 18.97 68.38
N ILE A 315 -14.67 19.55 69.55
CA ILE A 315 -14.37 18.99 70.86
C ILE A 315 -15.65 18.51 71.54
N SER A 316 -15.51 17.43 72.33
CA SER A 316 -16.32 16.98 73.49
C SER A 316 -17.79 16.57 73.22
N ASP A 317 -18.42 15.62 73.92
CA ASP A 317 -18.32 15.19 75.31
C ASP A 317 -18.77 13.71 75.49
N ASP A 318 -18.23 13.10 76.54
CA ASP A 318 -18.88 12.25 77.53
C ASP A 318 -19.39 10.80 77.28
N LEU A 319 -18.76 9.93 78.09
CA LEU A 319 -19.35 8.99 79.06
C LEU A 319 -20.33 7.92 78.52
N GLU A 320 -19.98 6.63 78.68
CA GLU A 320 -20.16 5.87 79.93
C GLU A 320 -20.22 4.34 79.65
N SER A 321 -19.65 3.57 80.58
CA SER A 321 -19.98 2.16 80.89
C SER A 321 -19.55 1.08 79.89
N GLY A 322 -18.90 -0.02 80.25
CA GLY A 322 -18.61 -0.59 81.57
C GLY A 322 -18.06 -2.01 81.38
N TYR A 323 -17.21 -2.43 82.33
CA TYR A 323 -16.97 -3.80 82.82
C TYR A 323 -17.26 -4.99 81.88
N GLU A 324 -16.22 -5.77 81.54
CA GLU A 324 -16.10 -7.13 82.10
C GLU A 324 -14.72 -7.78 81.84
N SER A 325 -14.26 -8.48 82.86
CA SER A 325 -13.02 -9.24 82.96
C SER A 325 -13.35 -10.73 83.07
N SER A 326 -12.82 -11.57 82.19
CA SER A 326 -12.50 -13.00 82.39
C SER A 326 -11.91 -13.53 81.09
N GLY A 327 -10.73 -14.15 81.01
CA GLY A 327 -10.18 -15.11 81.94
C GLY A 327 -10.75 -16.50 81.61
N LYS A 328 -10.16 -17.23 80.66
CA LYS A 328 -9.99 -18.69 80.71
C LYS A 328 -9.17 -19.25 79.55
N ALA A 329 -8.38 -20.25 79.93
CA ALA A 329 -7.45 -21.02 79.14
C ALA A 329 -8.09 -22.29 78.55
N GLN A 330 -7.36 -22.88 77.60
CA GLN A 330 -7.18 -24.31 77.30
C GLN A 330 -8.28 -25.16 76.63
N ALA A 331 -7.85 -25.71 75.48
CA ALA A 331 -7.86 -27.11 75.05
C ALA A 331 -9.12 -27.72 74.41
N LEU A 332 -9.01 -28.03 73.11
CA LEU A 332 -8.89 -29.39 72.57
C LEU A 332 -8.15 -29.35 71.22
#